data_AF-A0ABD1Z881-F1
#
_entry.id   AF-A0ABD1Z881-F1
#
_cell.length_a   1.000
_cell.length_b   1.000
_cell.length_c   1.000
_cell.angle_alpha   90.00
_cell.angle_beta   90.00
_cell.angle_gamma   90.00
#
_symmetry.space_group_name_H-M   'P 1'
#
loop_
_entity.id
_entity.type
_entity.pdbx_description
1 polymer ?
#
loop_
_entity_poly.entity_id
_entity_poly.type
_entity_poly.pdbx_seq_one_letter_code
_entity_poly.pdbx_strand_id
1 'polypeptide(L)'
;MVQSPEIKIVPLLKHPHLVPILRDESPLSVYWPEFTNNAKILCKYLPYIFDRPALAGGIFVALVRDDSTGREKIVGNSLSIPFHWAHPSDDASLPQGGWERALVSGVELELSQDPHKPKTNALCALEVTIHPDYRYKQTGRDLASELLLKMKEHARQSGFVAMVVPVRPPLKQLPEFVWMDMNRYCSLVKEEKKVPIEETRSRPDGELVPVPKGAKAFDSWIQKHLSLGARIVGVCHESYKVKGTRSEWENWTGVNFSVPSTRPYMHAHDDEMNDADDDPYEVVVPGGLVPVKFYPARDLGVYIEPNLWMRHF
;
A
#
# COMPACT_ATOMS: atom_id res chain seq x y z
N MET A 1 -11.90 36.21 -8.83
CA MET A 1 -11.18 35.10 -8.18
C MET A 1 -12.19 34.00 -7.96
N VAL A 2 -12.05 32.85 -8.62
CA VAL A 2 -12.92 31.69 -8.36
C VAL A 2 -12.51 31.14 -6.99
N GLN A 3 -13.42 31.13 -6.01
CA GLN A 3 -13.15 30.47 -4.73
C GLN A 3 -12.84 29.00 -5.00
N SER A 4 -11.75 28.49 -4.42
CA SER A 4 -11.50 27.05 -4.44
C SER A 4 -12.67 26.33 -3.76
N PRO A 5 -13.18 25.24 -4.34
CA PRO A 5 -14.36 24.57 -3.80
C PRO A 5 -14.08 24.07 -2.38
N GLU A 6 -15.06 24.20 -1.49
CA GLU A 6 -14.93 23.81 -0.08
C GLU A 6 -14.78 22.29 0.03
N ILE A 7 -13.65 21.82 0.56
CA ILE A 7 -13.39 20.39 0.80
C ILE A 7 -13.54 20.08 2.29
N LYS A 8 -14.39 19.10 2.62
CA LYS A 8 -14.68 18.65 3.99
C LYS A 8 -14.14 17.25 4.20
N ILE A 9 -13.47 17.00 5.33
CA ILE A 9 -13.07 15.65 5.74
C ILE A 9 -14.04 15.17 6.82
N VAL A 10 -14.69 14.06 6.55
CA VAL A 10 -15.75 13.51 7.39
C VAL A 10 -15.45 12.06 7.80
N PRO A 11 -15.82 11.63 9.03
CA PRO A 11 -15.71 10.23 9.42
C PRO A 11 -16.82 9.39 8.76
N LEU A 12 -16.46 8.23 8.22
CA LEU A 12 -17.39 7.33 7.52
C LEU A 12 -18.56 6.90 8.42
N LEU A 13 -18.30 6.60 9.69
CA LEU A 13 -19.34 6.18 10.65
C LEU A 13 -20.47 7.20 10.84
N LYS A 14 -20.21 8.49 10.61
CA LYS A 14 -21.25 9.54 10.68
C LYS A 14 -21.93 9.79 9.34
N HIS A 15 -21.46 9.15 8.27
CA HIS A 15 -21.90 9.32 6.88
C HIS A 15 -22.13 7.95 6.21
N PRO A 16 -23.04 7.10 6.75
CA PRO A 16 -23.20 5.72 6.28
C PRO A 16 -23.65 5.59 4.82
N HIS A 17 -24.23 6.64 4.24
CA HIS A 17 -24.58 6.70 2.81
C HIS A 17 -23.36 6.62 1.88
N LEU A 18 -22.15 6.90 2.38
CA LEU A 18 -20.89 6.77 1.61
C LEU A 18 -20.35 5.34 1.56
N VAL A 19 -20.84 4.44 2.43
CA VAL A 19 -20.37 3.05 2.52
C VAL A 19 -20.50 2.29 1.20
N PRO A 20 -21.68 2.21 0.56
CA PRO A 20 -21.80 1.48 -0.71
C PRO A 20 -20.92 2.11 -1.81
N ILE A 21 -20.75 3.43 -1.81
CA ILE A 21 -19.88 4.12 -2.78
C ILE A 21 -18.42 3.71 -2.58
N LEU A 22 -17.91 3.70 -1.34
CA LEU A 22 -16.52 3.31 -1.08
C LEU A 22 -16.26 1.82 -1.25
N ARG A 23 -17.24 0.96 -0.94
CA ARG A 23 -17.09 -0.50 -0.99
C ARG A 23 -17.22 -1.04 -2.40
N ASP A 24 -18.23 -0.58 -3.14
CA ASP A 24 -18.67 -1.24 -4.37
C ASP A 24 -18.29 -0.44 -5.63
N GLU A 25 -18.26 0.89 -5.54
CA GLU A 25 -18.14 1.79 -6.70
C GLU A 25 -17.14 2.94 -6.46
N SER A 26 -16.05 2.67 -5.72
CA SER A 26 -15.17 3.74 -5.28
C SER A 26 -14.56 4.46 -6.49
N PRO A 27 -14.77 5.79 -6.64
CA PRO A 27 -14.21 6.53 -7.77
C PRO A 27 -12.68 6.66 -7.67
N LEU A 28 -12.09 6.25 -6.55
CA LEU A 28 -10.65 6.30 -6.30
C LEU A 28 -9.97 4.95 -6.57
N SER A 29 -10.74 3.86 -6.77
CA SER A 29 -10.21 2.52 -7.06
C SER A 29 -9.36 2.46 -8.33
N VAL A 30 -9.69 3.28 -9.34
CA VAL A 30 -8.96 3.37 -10.61
C VAL A 30 -7.50 3.82 -10.47
N TYR A 31 -7.13 4.41 -9.33
CA TYR A 31 -5.76 4.84 -9.07
C TYR A 31 -4.88 3.74 -8.46
N TRP A 32 -5.45 2.57 -8.21
CA TRP A 32 -4.74 1.36 -7.81
C TRP A 32 -4.52 0.44 -9.01
N PRO A 33 -3.39 -0.30 -9.07
CA PRO A 33 -3.17 -1.26 -10.15
C PRO A 33 -4.25 -2.34 -10.14
N GLU A 34 -4.84 -2.66 -11.29
CA GLU A 34 -6.00 -3.57 -11.37
C GLU A 34 -5.75 -4.93 -10.69
N PHE A 35 -4.55 -5.50 -10.88
CA PHE A 35 -4.21 -6.80 -10.29
C PHE A 35 -4.31 -6.80 -8.75
N THR A 36 -4.20 -5.66 -8.06
CA THR A 36 -4.32 -5.64 -6.60
C THR A 36 -5.72 -6.02 -6.14
N ASN A 37 -6.75 -5.74 -6.92
CA ASN A 37 -8.15 -6.07 -6.56
C ASN A 37 -8.43 -7.59 -6.60
N ASN A 38 -7.53 -8.38 -7.19
CA ASN A 38 -7.70 -9.82 -7.37
C ASN A 38 -7.05 -10.65 -6.24
N ALA A 39 -6.50 -10.01 -5.20
CA ALA A 39 -6.04 -10.74 -4.03
C ALA A 39 -7.23 -11.38 -3.30
N LYS A 40 -7.24 -12.72 -3.22
CA LYS A 40 -8.32 -13.48 -2.56
C LYS A 40 -8.61 -13.01 -1.13
N ILE A 41 -7.57 -12.57 -0.42
CA ILE A 41 -7.70 -12.08 0.95
C ILE A 41 -8.44 -10.74 1.00
N LEU A 42 -8.20 -9.85 0.03
CA LEU A 42 -8.88 -8.55 -0.06
C LEU A 42 -10.36 -8.78 -0.33
N CYS A 43 -10.72 -9.62 -1.31
CA CYS A 43 -12.11 -9.95 -1.61
C CYS A 43 -12.85 -10.56 -0.40
N LYS A 44 -12.15 -11.38 0.40
CA LYS A 44 -12.75 -12.05 1.56
C LYS A 44 -12.89 -11.14 2.78
N TYR A 45 -11.89 -10.31 3.09
CA TYR A 45 -11.80 -9.61 4.37
C TYR A 45 -12.14 -8.11 4.29
N LEU A 46 -11.90 -7.45 3.15
CA LEU A 46 -12.15 -6.00 3.02
C LEU A 46 -13.62 -5.61 3.23
N PRO A 47 -14.64 -6.36 2.78
CA PRO A 47 -16.04 -5.99 3.02
C PRO A 47 -16.39 -5.82 4.51
N TYR A 48 -15.77 -6.59 5.40
CA TYR A 48 -16.02 -6.48 6.84
C TYR A 48 -15.64 -5.13 7.42
N ILE A 49 -14.65 -4.43 6.85
CA ILE A 49 -14.30 -3.06 7.29
C ILE A 49 -15.51 -2.13 7.15
N PHE A 50 -16.31 -2.31 6.09
CA PHE A 50 -17.48 -1.51 5.79
C PHE A 50 -18.74 -2.00 6.51
N ASP A 51 -18.87 -3.32 6.69
CA ASP A 51 -20.05 -3.94 7.28
C ASP A 51 -20.03 -3.97 8.83
N ARG A 52 -18.87 -3.75 9.45
CA ARG A 52 -18.68 -3.78 10.91
C ARG A 52 -18.33 -2.38 11.44
N PRO A 53 -19.25 -1.69 12.14
CA PRO A 53 -18.97 -0.37 12.71
C PRO A 53 -17.76 -0.32 13.65
N ALA A 54 -17.46 -1.43 14.34
CA ALA A 54 -16.30 -1.55 15.22
C ALA A 54 -14.95 -1.43 14.48
N LEU A 55 -14.92 -1.73 13.17
CA LEU A 55 -13.73 -1.65 12.32
C LEU A 55 -13.63 -0.31 11.58
N ALA A 56 -14.74 0.38 11.35
CA ALA A 56 -14.80 1.60 10.53
C ALA A 56 -14.43 2.91 11.27
N GLY A 57 -14.07 2.84 12.56
CA GLY A 57 -13.82 4.03 13.39
C GLY A 57 -12.75 4.98 12.86
N GLY A 58 -11.71 4.43 12.23
CA GLY A 58 -10.58 5.18 11.69
C GLY A 58 -10.68 5.51 10.20
N ILE A 59 -11.89 5.49 9.62
CA ILE A 59 -12.09 5.74 8.18
C ILE A 59 -12.60 7.16 7.97
N PHE A 60 -11.89 7.92 7.14
CA PHE A 60 -12.22 9.30 6.80
C PHE A 60 -12.27 9.51 5.29
N VAL A 61 -13.19 10.38 4.87
CA VAL A 61 -13.48 10.69 3.47
C VAL A 61 -13.38 12.19 3.25
N ALA A 62 -12.66 12.62 2.22
CA ALA A 62 -12.62 13.99 1.75
C ALA A 62 -13.68 14.18 0.65
N LEU A 63 -14.60 15.10 0.89
CA LEU A 63 -15.72 15.44 0.03
C LEU A 63 -15.55 16.86 -0.50
N VAL A 64 -15.82 17.05 -1.78
CA VAL A 64 -15.98 18.37 -2.39
C VAL A 64 -17.44 18.53 -2.81
N ARG A 65 -18.01 19.72 -2.60
CA ARG A 65 -19.32 20.04 -3.16
C ARG A 65 -19.16 20.51 -4.60
N ASP A 66 -19.90 19.92 -5.52
CA ASP A 66 -20.06 20.43 -6.87
C ASP A 66 -21.19 21.46 -6.86
N ASP A 67 -20.85 22.74 -7.02
CA ASP A 67 -21.81 23.84 -7.01
C ASP A 67 -22.79 23.80 -8.20
N SER A 68 -22.42 23.14 -9.31
CA SER A 68 -23.27 23.05 -10.50
C SER A 68 -24.38 22.01 -10.36
N THR A 69 -24.12 20.92 -9.62
CA THR A 69 -25.08 19.83 -9.41
C THR A 69 -25.64 19.79 -7.99
N GLY A 70 -25.03 20.52 -7.06
CA GLY A 70 -25.32 20.49 -5.63
C GLY A 70 -24.88 19.20 -4.92
N ARG A 71 -24.26 18.25 -5.65
CA ARG A 71 -23.87 16.92 -5.15
C ARG A 71 -22.48 16.95 -4.52
N GLU A 72 -22.24 16.02 -3.61
CA GLU A 72 -20.90 15.80 -3.04
C GLU A 72 -20.14 14.76 -3.89
N LYS A 73 -18.87 15.03 -4.16
CA LYS A 73 -17.93 14.11 -4.82
C LYS A 73 -16.84 13.70 -3.85
N ILE A 74 -16.55 12.40 -3.80
CA ILE A 74 -15.39 11.86 -3.06
C ILE A 74 -14.11 12.23 -3.82
N VAL A 75 -13.21 12.94 -3.16
CA VAL A 75 -11.92 13.38 -3.71
C VAL A 75 -10.72 12.81 -2.95
N GLY A 76 -10.98 12.18 -1.81
CA GLY A 76 -10.01 11.38 -1.09
C GLY A 76 -10.66 10.45 -0.09
N ASN A 77 -10.00 9.35 0.24
CA ASN A 77 -10.41 8.40 1.28
C ASN A 77 -9.18 7.93 2.05
N SER A 78 -9.45 7.37 3.22
CA SER A 78 -8.49 6.63 4.01
C SER A 78 -9.13 5.37 4.53
N LEU A 79 -8.43 4.24 4.50
CA LEU A 79 -8.86 3.00 5.15
C LEU A 79 -7.89 2.66 6.27
N SER A 80 -8.44 2.12 7.35
CA SER A 80 -7.66 1.61 8.47
C SER A 80 -8.36 0.42 9.10
N ILE A 81 -7.59 -0.36 9.87
CA ILE A 81 -8.09 -1.52 10.61
C ILE A 81 -7.53 -1.47 12.04
N PRO A 82 -8.37 -1.50 13.08
CA PRO A 82 -7.90 -1.75 14.43
C PRO A 82 -7.52 -3.23 14.58
N PHE A 83 -6.38 -3.51 15.21
CA PHE A 83 -5.93 -4.87 15.44
C PHE A 83 -5.30 -5.01 16.83
N HIS A 84 -5.12 -6.26 17.27
CA HIS A 84 -4.37 -6.55 18.48
C HIS A 84 -2.91 -6.81 18.14
N TRP A 85 -2.03 -6.06 18.80
CA TRP A 85 -0.59 -6.21 18.75
C TRP A 85 -0.10 -6.71 20.12
N ALA A 86 0.42 -7.94 20.17
CA ALA A 86 0.77 -8.61 21.42
C ALA A 86 1.89 -7.92 22.20
N HIS A 87 2.93 -7.43 21.51
CA HIS A 87 4.10 -6.81 22.12
C HIS A 87 4.38 -5.42 21.50
N PRO A 88 3.53 -4.41 21.74
CA PRO A 88 3.62 -3.11 21.08
C PRO A 88 4.84 -2.27 21.49
N SER A 89 5.62 -2.73 22.46
CA SER A 89 6.94 -2.17 22.80
C SER A 89 8.09 -2.72 21.95
N ASP A 90 7.87 -3.84 21.27
CA ASP A 90 8.85 -4.50 20.40
C ASP A 90 8.36 -4.42 18.95
N ASP A 91 8.96 -3.53 18.16
CA ASP A 91 8.56 -3.31 16.78
C ASP A 91 8.78 -4.55 15.88
N ALA A 92 9.69 -5.45 16.23
CA ALA A 92 9.93 -6.70 15.48
C ALA A 92 8.73 -7.66 15.58
N SER A 93 7.87 -7.49 16.59
CA SER A 93 6.66 -8.27 16.79
C SER A 93 5.46 -7.79 15.95
N LEU A 94 5.64 -6.77 15.08
CA LEU A 94 4.62 -6.41 14.10
C LEU A 94 4.25 -7.60 13.21
N PRO A 95 3.04 -7.61 12.64
CA PRO A 95 2.60 -8.70 11.78
C PRO A 95 3.58 -8.97 10.63
N GLN A 96 4.19 -10.15 10.63
CA GLN A 96 5.16 -10.60 9.62
C GLN A 96 4.55 -10.79 8.22
N GLY A 97 3.21 -10.89 8.12
CA GLY A 97 2.48 -10.88 6.85
C GLY A 97 1.98 -9.48 6.45
N GLY A 98 2.55 -8.42 7.02
CA GLY A 98 2.38 -7.05 6.55
C GLY A 98 0.95 -6.54 6.57
N TRP A 99 0.61 -5.81 5.51
CA TRP A 99 -0.73 -5.30 5.22
C TRP A 99 -1.82 -6.38 5.32
N GLU A 100 -1.63 -7.54 4.69
CA GLU A 100 -2.63 -8.62 4.70
C GLU A 100 -2.88 -9.13 6.12
N ARG A 101 -1.82 -9.37 6.88
CA ARG A 101 -1.98 -9.89 8.24
C ARG A 101 -2.61 -8.88 9.18
N ALA A 102 -2.36 -7.58 9.01
CA ALA A 102 -3.04 -6.54 9.80
C ALA A 102 -4.56 -6.52 9.51
N LEU A 103 -4.96 -6.56 8.24
CA LEU A 103 -6.37 -6.65 7.82
C LEU A 103 -7.04 -7.90 8.42
N VAL A 104 -6.46 -9.07 8.17
CA VAL A 104 -7.01 -10.36 8.60
C VAL A 104 -7.13 -10.43 10.11
N SER A 105 -6.08 -10.04 10.85
CA SER A 105 -6.08 -10.12 12.31
C SER A 105 -7.14 -9.22 12.96
N GLY A 106 -7.36 -8.02 12.41
CA GLY A 106 -8.40 -7.12 12.89
C GLY A 106 -9.80 -7.69 12.67
N VAL A 107 -10.07 -8.21 11.48
CA VAL A 107 -11.37 -8.81 11.14
C VAL A 107 -11.63 -10.10 11.91
N GLU A 108 -10.65 -11.02 12.00
CA GLU A 108 -10.80 -12.28 12.73
C GLU A 108 -11.03 -12.03 14.22
N LEU A 109 -10.37 -11.03 14.80
CA LEU A 109 -10.60 -10.64 16.19
C LEU A 109 -12.02 -10.09 16.39
N GLU A 110 -12.52 -9.25 15.48
CA GLU A 110 -13.89 -8.73 15.55
C GLU A 110 -14.92 -9.87 15.45
N LEU A 111 -14.72 -10.82 14.54
CA LEU A 111 -15.62 -11.95 14.32
C LEU A 111 -15.53 -13.05 15.40
N SER A 112 -14.44 -13.09 16.17
CA SER A 112 -14.26 -14.08 17.23
C SER A 112 -15.34 -13.97 18.31
N GLN A 113 -15.89 -15.12 18.68
CA GLN A 113 -16.86 -15.27 19.78
C GLN A 113 -16.18 -15.59 21.12
N ASP A 114 -14.85 -15.66 21.16
CA ASP A 114 -14.12 -15.93 22.39
C ASP A 114 -14.31 -14.78 23.39
N PRO A 115 -14.91 -15.02 24.57
CA PRO A 115 -15.12 -13.99 25.59
C PRO A 115 -13.80 -13.48 26.20
N HIS A 116 -12.71 -14.22 26.03
CA HIS A 116 -11.36 -13.86 26.49
C HIS A 116 -10.48 -13.27 25.38
N LYS A 117 -11.05 -13.01 24.19
CA LYS A 117 -10.29 -12.42 23.09
C LYS A 117 -9.65 -11.10 23.52
N PRO A 118 -8.40 -10.83 23.11
CA PRO A 118 -7.75 -9.58 23.45
C PRO A 118 -8.48 -8.39 22.81
N LYS A 119 -8.30 -7.20 23.39
CA LYS A 119 -8.80 -5.97 22.77
C LYS A 119 -7.84 -5.50 21.68
N THR A 120 -8.39 -4.85 20.66
CA THR A 120 -7.57 -4.07 19.73
C THR A 120 -6.86 -2.96 20.50
N ASN A 121 -5.57 -2.77 20.22
CA ASN A 121 -4.72 -1.80 20.90
C ASN A 121 -3.88 -0.96 19.92
N ALA A 122 -3.94 -1.25 18.63
CA ALA A 122 -3.22 -0.51 17.60
C ALA A 122 -4.14 -0.28 16.38
N LEU A 123 -3.88 0.81 15.66
CA LEU A 123 -4.53 1.11 14.38
C LEU A 123 -3.52 0.96 13.24
N CYS A 124 -3.86 0.18 12.22
CA CYS A 124 -3.09 0.07 10.99
C CYS A 124 -3.75 0.93 9.90
N ALA A 125 -3.07 1.95 9.39
CA ALA A 125 -3.57 2.78 8.28
C ALA A 125 -3.27 2.08 6.94
N LEU A 126 -4.27 1.39 6.39
CA LEU A 126 -4.15 0.52 5.22
C LEU A 126 -4.06 1.28 3.89
N GLU A 127 -4.73 2.42 3.79
CA GLU A 127 -4.85 3.18 2.55
C GLU A 127 -5.00 4.67 2.81
N VAL A 128 -4.40 5.48 1.94
CA VAL A 128 -4.83 6.87 1.68
C VAL A 128 -4.77 7.10 0.18
N THR A 129 -5.92 7.43 -0.44
CA THR A 129 -5.98 7.74 -1.88
C THR A 129 -6.55 9.14 -2.06
N ILE A 130 -5.91 9.94 -2.91
CA ILE A 130 -6.34 11.29 -3.27
C ILE A 130 -6.48 11.38 -4.79
N HIS A 131 -7.63 11.86 -5.25
CA HIS A 131 -7.90 12.15 -6.65
C HIS A 131 -6.81 13.11 -7.22
N PRO A 132 -6.22 12.85 -8.40
CA PRO A 132 -5.10 13.63 -8.95
C PRO A 132 -5.32 15.15 -8.95
N ASP A 133 -6.50 15.61 -9.35
CA ASP A 133 -6.85 17.05 -9.39
C ASP A 133 -6.92 17.72 -8.02
N TYR A 134 -6.95 16.93 -6.94
CA TYR A 134 -7.06 17.41 -5.56
C TYR A 134 -5.77 17.21 -4.76
N ARG A 135 -4.70 16.70 -5.38
CA ARG A 135 -3.40 16.53 -4.73
C ARG A 135 -2.75 17.90 -4.48
N TYR A 136 -1.82 17.94 -3.53
CA TYR A 136 -1.16 19.16 -3.07
C TYR A 136 -0.58 20.03 -4.20
N LYS A 137 0.02 19.42 -5.24
CA LYS A 137 0.60 20.18 -6.37
C LYS A 137 -0.45 20.93 -7.19
N GLN A 138 -1.71 20.49 -7.15
CA GLN A 138 -2.83 21.04 -7.90
C GLN A 138 -3.61 22.07 -7.06
N THR A 139 -3.77 21.82 -5.76
CA THR A 139 -4.66 22.62 -4.90
C THR A 139 -3.96 23.45 -3.83
N GLY A 140 -2.68 23.18 -3.54
CA GLY A 140 -1.96 23.75 -2.39
C GLY A 140 -2.41 23.20 -1.04
N ARG A 141 -3.43 22.33 -0.98
CA ARG A 141 -3.93 21.69 0.25
C ARG A 141 -3.45 20.24 0.33
N ASP A 142 -2.89 19.86 1.48
CA ASP A 142 -2.34 18.52 1.68
C ASP A 142 -3.36 17.55 2.29
N LEU A 143 -4.36 17.16 1.48
CA LEU A 143 -5.43 16.26 1.92
C LEU A 143 -4.91 14.92 2.45
N ALA A 144 -3.80 14.40 1.91
CA ALA A 144 -3.23 13.14 2.38
C ALA A 144 -2.73 13.26 3.83
N SER A 145 -2.04 14.37 4.15
CA SER A 145 -1.61 14.63 5.53
C SER A 145 -2.80 14.87 6.46
N GLU A 146 -3.83 15.58 6.01
CA GLU A 146 -5.04 15.79 6.82
C GLU A 146 -5.77 14.48 7.14
N LEU A 147 -5.93 13.57 6.17
CA LEU A 147 -6.51 12.24 6.40
C LEU A 147 -5.66 11.40 7.38
N LEU A 148 -4.33 11.38 7.21
CA LEU A 148 -3.41 10.70 8.14
C LEU A 148 -3.52 11.27 9.56
N LEU A 149 -3.62 12.59 9.70
CA LEU A 149 -3.78 13.24 11.00
C LEU A 149 -5.14 12.93 11.64
N LYS A 150 -6.20 12.78 10.85
CA LYS A 150 -7.51 12.34 11.34
C LYS A 150 -7.49 10.90 11.86
N MET A 151 -6.81 9.99 11.17
CA MET A 151 -6.57 8.63 11.68
C MET A 151 -5.73 8.64 12.98
N LYS A 152 -4.67 9.47 13.02
CA LYS A 152 -3.81 9.62 14.21
C LYS A 152 -4.57 10.17 15.41
N GLU A 153 -5.44 11.15 15.19
CA GLU A 153 -6.35 11.72 16.18
C GLU A 153 -7.32 10.65 16.71
N HIS A 154 -8.00 9.94 15.81
CA HIS A 154 -8.91 8.85 16.18
C HIS A 154 -8.21 7.75 16.98
N ALA A 155 -7.02 7.33 16.57
CA ALA A 155 -6.27 6.27 17.25
C ALA A 155 -5.97 6.65 18.71
N ARG A 156 -5.55 7.90 18.95
CA ARG A 156 -5.29 8.42 20.30
C ARG A 156 -6.56 8.55 21.13
N GLN A 157 -7.63 9.08 20.54
CA GLN A 157 -8.93 9.22 21.22
C GLN A 157 -9.52 7.85 21.61
N SER A 158 -9.23 6.81 20.82
CA SER A 158 -9.67 5.44 21.07
C SER A 158 -8.77 4.69 22.06
N GLY A 159 -7.71 5.33 22.59
CA GLY A 159 -6.79 4.74 23.55
C GLY A 159 -5.83 3.70 22.96
N PHE A 160 -5.64 3.68 21.63
CA PHE A 160 -4.64 2.82 21.02
C PHE A 160 -3.23 3.27 21.42
N VAL A 161 -2.35 2.30 21.65
CA VAL A 161 -0.96 2.52 22.05
C VAL A 161 -0.06 2.83 20.86
N ALA A 162 -0.53 2.55 19.64
CA ALA A 162 0.21 2.83 18.41
C ALA A 162 -0.71 3.07 17.21
N MET A 163 -0.20 3.87 16.26
CA MET A 163 -0.67 3.86 14.88
C MET A 163 0.48 3.48 13.96
N VAL A 164 0.28 2.44 13.17
CA VAL A 164 1.28 1.88 12.24
C VAL A 164 0.78 1.96 10.80
N VAL A 165 1.70 1.93 9.85
CA VAL A 165 1.41 2.08 8.43
C VAL A 165 2.29 1.09 7.64
N PRO A 166 1.71 0.17 6.86
CA PRO A 166 2.42 -0.64 5.89
C PRO A 166 2.59 0.20 4.62
N VAL A 167 3.61 1.03 4.59
CA VAL A 167 3.87 1.96 3.49
C VAL A 167 4.21 1.20 2.22
N ARG A 168 3.45 1.49 1.16
CA ARG A 168 3.70 1.12 -0.23
C ARG A 168 4.35 2.30 -0.96
N PRO A 169 5.69 2.34 -1.16
CA PRO A 169 6.37 3.49 -1.74
C PRO A 169 6.07 3.61 -3.24
N PRO A 170 5.32 4.62 -3.69
CA PRO A 170 4.83 4.66 -5.06
C PRO A 170 5.96 4.87 -6.08
N LEU A 171 7.10 5.48 -5.73
CA LEU A 171 8.17 5.66 -6.72
C LEU A 171 8.95 4.37 -6.99
N LYS A 172 8.80 3.31 -6.17
CA LYS A 172 9.48 2.03 -6.41
C LYS A 172 8.96 1.31 -7.66
N GLN A 173 7.75 1.59 -8.09
CA GLN A 173 7.15 1.00 -9.31
C GLN A 173 7.87 1.43 -10.61
N LEU A 174 8.74 2.44 -10.56
CA LEU A 174 9.43 2.92 -11.75
C LEU A 174 10.45 1.88 -12.25
N PRO A 175 10.70 1.76 -13.57
CA PRO A 175 11.56 0.73 -14.15
C PRO A 175 12.97 0.64 -13.53
N GLU A 176 13.51 1.79 -13.12
CA GLU A 176 14.80 1.89 -12.45
C GLU A 176 14.84 1.23 -11.05
N PHE A 177 13.70 1.16 -10.35
CA PHE A 177 13.60 0.72 -8.94
C PHE A 177 12.84 -0.59 -8.74
N VAL A 178 12.06 -1.06 -9.71
CA VAL A 178 11.24 -2.27 -9.55
C VAL A 178 12.08 -3.52 -9.23
N TRP A 179 13.32 -3.57 -9.72
CA TRP A 179 14.26 -4.67 -9.46
C TRP A 179 15.09 -4.49 -8.18
N MET A 180 15.14 -3.27 -7.66
CA MET A 180 15.91 -2.95 -6.45
C MET A 180 15.25 -3.62 -5.24
N ASP A 181 16.06 -4.20 -4.36
CA ASP A 181 15.57 -4.69 -3.08
C ASP A 181 14.85 -3.58 -2.27
N MET A 182 13.80 -3.96 -1.55
CA MET A 182 12.97 -3.02 -0.79
C MET A 182 13.73 -2.36 0.37
N ASN A 183 14.62 -3.08 1.06
CA ASN A 183 15.43 -2.49 2.13
C ASN A 183 16.34 -1.41 1.54
N ARG A 184 17.08 -1.73 0.47
CA ARG A 184 17.93 -0.74 -0.22
C ARG A 184 17.13 0.46 -0.71
N TYR A 185 15.97 0.22 -1.33
CA TYR A 185 15.11 1.29 -1.83
C TYR A 185 14.66 2.25 -0.71
N CYS A 186 14.23 1.70 0.43
CA CYS A 186 13.74 2.50 1.56
C CYS A 186 14.85 3.31 2.25
N SER A 187 16.12 2.92 2.06
CA SER A 187 17.29 3.65 2.54
C SER A 187 17.70 4.83 1.65
N LEU A 188 17.20 4.92 0.40
CA LEU A 188 17.60 5.97 -0.54
C LEU A 188 17.24 7.37 -0.02
N VAL A 189 18.18 8.30 -0.16
CA VAL A 189 17.95 9.73 0.08
C VAL A 189 17.88 10.54 -1.22
N LYS A 190 17.29 11.73 -1.18
CA LYS A 190 17.12 12.60 -2.37
C LYS A 190 18.43 12.97 -3.07
N GLU A 191 19.52 13.03 -2.31
CA GLU A 191 20.85 13.37 -2.79
C GLU A 191 21.52 12.25 -3.60
N GLU A 192 21.06 11.01 -3.49
CA GLU A 192 21.51 9.84 -4.28
C GLU A 192 20.95 9.91 -5.72
N LYS A 193 21.27 11.01 -6.44
CA LYS A 193 20.67 11.45 -7.73
C LYS A 193 20.66 10.39 -8.85
N LYS A 194 21.46 9.33 -8.76
CA LYS A 194 21.47 8.17 -9.67
C LYS A 194 22.01 6.96 -8.90
N VAL A 195 21.22 5.90 -8.78
CA VAL A 195 21.71 4.60 -8.30
C VAL A 195 22.22 3.82 -9.51
N PRO A 196 23.48 3.34 -9.54
CA PRO A 196 23.97 2.50 -10.63
C PRO A 196 23.05 1.31 -10.86
N ILE A 197 22.75 0.99 -12.13
CA ILE A 197 21.85 -0.12 -12.50
C ILE A 197 22.31 -1.45 -11.87
N GLU A 198 23.60 -1.66 -11.71
CA GLU A 198 24.19 -2.86 -11.08
C GLU A 198 23.79 -3.00 -9.60
N GLU A 199 23.71 -1.90 -8.84
CA GLU A 199 23.22 -1.88 -7.45
C GLU A 199 21.70 -2.08 -7.34
N THR A 200 20.97 -1.95 -8.45
CA THR A 200 19.52 -2.21 -8.49
C THR A 200 19.20 -3.68 -8.81
N ARG A 201 20.18 -4.51 -9.18
CA ARG A 201 19.97 -5.93 -9.49
C ARG A 201 20.30 -6.84 -8.31
N SER A 202 21.09 -6.36 -7.35
CA SER A 202 21.34 -7.13 -6.14
C SER A 202 20.04 -7.22 -5.34
N ARG A 203 19.61 -8.45 -5.06
CA ARG A 203 18.82 -8.78 -3.87
C ARG A 203 19.81 -9.04 -2.74
N PRO A 204 20.41 -8.05 -2.07
CA PRO A 204 20.89 -8.36 -0.75
C PRO A 204 19.64 -8.57 0.10
N ASP A 205 19.60 -9.63 0.89
CA ASP A 205 18.81 -9.71 2.13
C ASP A 205 19.37 -8.69 3.15
N GLY A 206 19.69 -7.49 2.65
CA GLY A 206 20.49 -6.50 3.32
C GLY A 206 19.66 -5.85 4.40
N GLU A 207 20.26 -5.69 5.55
CA GLU A 207 19.64 -4.95 6.64
C GLU A 207 19.22 -3.57 6.15
N LEU A 208 18.00 -3.17 6.51
CA LEU A 208 17.49 -1.83 6.25
C LEU A 208 18.42 -0.80 6.90
N VAL A 209 19.10 0.00 6.07
CA VAL A 209 19.92 1.11 6.56
C VAL A 209 19.01 2.31 6.82
N PRO A 210 18.93 2.85 8.05
CA PRO A 210 18.08 3.99 8.33
C PRO A 210 18.47 5.22 7.50
N VAL A 211 17.48 5.98 7.05
CA VAL A 211 17.72 7.30 6.43
C VAL A 211 18.51 8.17 7.43
N PRO A 212 19.70 8.67 7.06
CA PRO A 212 20.53 9.47 7.95
C PRO A 212 19.77 10.67 8.52
N LYS A 213 20.02 11.00 9.79
CA LYS A 213 19.40 12.16 10.45
C LYS A 213 19.70 13.44 9.67
N GLY A 214 18.65 14.17 9.28
CA GLY A 214 18.75 15.41 8.50
C GLY A 214 18.68 15.23 6.98
N ALA A 215 18.80 13.99 6.48
CA ALA A 215 18.54 13.68 5.08
C ALA A 215 17.03 13.56 4.80
N LYS A 216 16.64 13.70 3.53
CA LYS A 216 15.27 13.47 3.08
C LYS A 216 15.18 12.14 2.36
N ALA A 217 14.23 11.30 2.74
CA ALA A 217 13.93 10.07 2.03
C ALA A 217 13.62 10.39 0.56
N PHE A 218 14.13 9.54 -0.33
CA PHE A 218 13.94 9.66 -1.77
C PHE A 218 12.45 9.58 -2.13
N ASP A 219 11.76 8.55 -1.65
CA ASP A 219 10.33 8.36 -1.90
C ASP A 219 9.49 9.41 -1.15
N SER A 220 8.65 10.11 -1.92
CA SER A 220 7.84 11.22 -1.39
C SER A 220 6.79 10.78 -0.36
N TRP A 221 6.34 9.54 -0.41
CA TRP A 221 5.36 8.98 0.53
C TRP A 221 6.04 8.60 1.85
N ILE A 222 7.21 7.93 1.80
CA ILE A 222 8.04 7.70 3.00
C ILE A 222 8.37 9.03 3.68
N GLN A 223 8.82 10.02 2.90
CA GLN A 223 9.16 11.35 3.42
C GLN A 223 7.96 12.04 4.07
N LYS A 224 6.74 11.87 3.55
CA LYS A 224 5.52 12.42 4.16
C LYS A 224 5.29 11.83 5.54
N HIS A 225 5.36 10.51 5.69
CA HIS A 225 5.20 9.86 6.99
C HIS A 225 6.25 10.33 8.00
N LEU A 226 7.53 10.42 7.61
CA LEU A 226 8.58 10.99 8.45
C LEU A 226 8.26 12.43 8.89
N SER A 227 7.79 13.27 7.97
CA SER A 227 7.42 14.66 8.28
C SER A 227 6.23 14.80 9.25
N LEU A 228 5.39 13.77 9.35
CA LEU A 228 4.26 13.69 10.28
C LEU A 228 4.66 13.03 11.62
N GLY A 229 5.96 12.84 11.85
CA GLY A 229 6.54 12.31 13.08
C GLY A 229 6.54 10.78 13.15
N ALA A 230 6.35 10.08 12.03
CA ALA A 230 6.55 8.64 12.00
C ALA A 230 8.04 8.30 11.99
N ARG A 231 8.38 7.09 12.45
CA ARG A 231 9.69 6.46 12.29
C ARG A 231 9.56 5.19 11.48
N ILE A 232 10.64 4.85 10.78
CA ILE A 232 10.78 3.57 10.07
C ILE A 232 10.94 2.46 11.11
N VAL A 233 10.26 1.34 10.89
CA VAL A 233 10.37 0.13 11.70
C VAL A 233 11.19 -0.93 10.96
N GLY A 234 10.78 -1.28 9.75
CA GLY A 234 11.39 -2.39 9.00
C GLY A 234 10.58 -2.76 7.77
N VAL A 235 11.18 -3.53 6.87
CA VAL A 235 10.47 -4.06 5.71
C VAL A 235 9.79 -5.38 6.07
N CYS A 236 8.53 -5.52 5.66
CA CYS A 236 7.86 -6.81 5.59
C CYS A 236 7.91 -7.27 4.13
N HIS A 237 8.68 -8.32 3.85
CA HIS A 237 8.91 -8.80 2.48
C HIS A 237 7.70 -9.50 1.86
N GLU A 238 6.79 -10.03 2.68
CA GLU A 238 5.60 -10.76 2.22
C GLU A 238 4.31 -10.10 2.71
N SER A 239 4.05 -8.87 2.28
CA SER A 239 2.93 -8.07 2.76
C SER A 239 1.62 -8.28 2.00
N TYR A 240 1.69 -8.56 0.70
CA TYR A 240 0.52 -8.62 -0.17
C TYR A 240 0.73 -9.66 -1.28
N LYS A 241 -0.23 -10.55 -1.51
CA LYS A 241 -0.06 -11.70 -2.40
C LYS A 241 -1.18 -11.77 -3.43
N VAL A 242 -0.80 -11.74 -4.70
CA VAL A 242 -1.70 -11.95 -5.83
C VAL A 242 -1.24 -13.16 -6.63
N LYS A 243 -2.19 -14.02 -7.00
CA LYS A 243 -1.94 -15.19 -7.83
C LYS A 243 -2.96 -15.21 -8.96
N GLY A 244 -2.53 -15.63 -10.13
CA GLY A 244 -3.38 -15.80 -11.30
C GLY A 244 -2.68 -16.61 -12.39
N THR A 245 -3.47 -17.07 -13.34
CA THR A 245 -3.02 -17.69 -14.59
C THR A 245 -2.37 -16.68 -15.53
N ARG A 246 -1.71 -17.13 -16.59
CA ARG A 246 -1.22 -16.24 -17.66
C ARG A 246 -2.32 -15.33 -18.18
N SER A 247 -3.47 -15.91 -18.53
CA SER A 247 -4.58 -15.16 -19.10
C SER A 247 -5.14 -14.11 -18.13
N GLU A 248 -5.20 -14.42 -16.84
CA GLU A 248 -5.62 -13.46 -15.81
C GLU A 248 -4.63 -12.31 -15.70
N TRP A 249 -3.33 -12.60 -15.61
CA TRP A 249 -2.29 -11.57 -15.52
C TRP A 249 -2.23 -10.69 -16.78
N GLU A 250 -2.31 -11.28 -17.97
CA GLU A 250 -2.37 -10.56 -19.24
C GLU A 250 -3.60 -9.66 -19.30
N ASN A 251 -4.76 -10.12 -18.81
CA ASN A 251 -5.96 -9.30 -18.73
C ASN A 251 -5.83 -8.13 -17.75
N TRP A 252 -5.30 -8.37 -16.53
CA TRP A 252 -5.18 -7.33 -15.50
C TRP A 252 -4.12 -6.27 -15.80
N THR A 253 -3.12 -6.60 -16.63
CA THR A 253 -1.92 -5.76 -16.76
C THR A 253 -1.64 -5.31 -18.19
N GLY A 254 -2.21 -5.99 -19.19
CA GLY A 254 -1.87 -5.80 -20.60
C GLY A 254 -0.44 -6.22 -20.98
N VAL A 255 0.31 -6.85 -20.06
CA VAL A 255 1.68 -7.31 -20.29
C VAL A 255 1.66 -8.74 -20.80
N ASN A 256 2.46 -9.04 -21.83
CA ASN A 256 2.62 -10.41 -22.33
C ASN A 256 3.46 -11.24 -21.34
N PHE A 257 2.88 -12.30 -20.80
CA PHE A 257 3.54 -13.19 -19.84
C PHE A 257 4.25 -14.35 -20.51
N SER A 258 4.27 -14.43 -21.84
CA SER A 258 4.96 -15.48 -22.62
C SER A 258 6.48 -15.28 -22.71
N VAL A 259 6.99 -14.12 -22.26
CA VAL A 259 8.42 -13.80 -22.26
C VAL A 259 8.81 -13.15 -20.94
N PRO A 260 10.05 -13.39 -20.44
CA PRO A 260 10.57 -12.70 -19.27
C PRO A 260 10.68 -11.20 -19.53
N SER A 261 10.50 -10.39 -18.48
CA SER A 261 10.88 -8.98 -18.52
C SER A 261 12.39 -8.85 -18.46
N THR A 262 13.03 -8.90 -19.61
CA THR A 262 14.39 -8.39 -19.75
C THR A 262 14.33 -6.86 -19.58
N ARG A 263 15.22 -6.28 -18.77
CA ARG A 263 15.33 -4.81 -18.73
C ARG A 263 15.64 -4.26 -20.15
N PRO A 264 15.33 -2.99 -20.44
CA PRO A 264 15.20 -2.44 -21.80
C PRO A 264 16.50 -2.31 -22.64
N TYR A 265 17.60 -2.98 -22.30
CA TYR A 265 18.81 -3.04 -23.13
C TYR A 265 19.39 -4.46 -23.18
N MET A 266 19.60 -4.93 -24.41
CA MET A 266 20.26 -6.18 -24.80
C MET A 266 21.63 -6.36 -24.12
N HIS A 267 21.95 -7.60 -23.76
CA HIS A 267 23.14 -8.20 -24.37
C HIS A 267 22.66 -9.27 -25.36
N ALA A 268 23.05 -9.08 -26.61
CA ALA A 268 23.24 -10.17 -27.55
C ALA A 268 24.36 -11.07 -26.99
N HIS A 269 24.21 -12.38 -27.19
CA HIS A 269 25.10 -13.47 -26.74
C HIS A 269 24.84 -13.83 -25.25
N ASP A 270 24.27 -14.97 -24.88
CA ASP A 270 24.29 -16.32 -25.46
C ASP A 270 22.87 -16.93 -25.38
N ASP A 271 22.27 -17.46 -26.45
CA ASP A 271 22.45 -18.86 -26.86
C ASP A 271 22.57 -19.82 -25.67
N GLU A 272 21.54 -19.84 -24.81
CA GLU A 272 21.04 -21.04 -24.12
C GLU A 272 19.79 -20.61 -23.31
N MET A 273 18.64 -20.52 -23.99
CA MET A 273 17.39 -20.85 -23.32
C MET A 273 17.57 -22.29 -22.87
N ASN A 274 17.99 -22.51 -21.62
CA ASN A 274 17.98 -23.82 -21.02
C ASN A 274 16.57 -24.39 -21.23
N ASP A 275 16.46 -25.47 -21.99
CA ASP A 275 15.25 -26.26 -22.25
C ASP A 275 14.75 -26.97 -20.96
N ALA A 276 14.71 -26.25 -19.84
CA ALA A 276 14.00 -26.65 -18.65
C ALA A 276 12.66 -25.92 -18.66
N ASP A 277 11.64 -26.55 -19.25
CA ASP A 277 10.23 -26.11 -19.30
C ASP A 277 9.60 -25.75 -17.91
N ASP A 278 10.35 -25.88 -16.81
CA ASP A 278 9.90 -25.70 -15.42
C ASP A 278 10.60 -24.54 -14.68
N ASP A 279 11.55 -23.83 -15.30
CA ASP A 279 12.22 -22.71 -14.64
C ASP A 279 11.34 -21.44 -14.62
N PRO A 280 11.07 -20.86 -13.43
CA PRO A 280 10.26 -19.65 -13.34
C PRO A 280 11.05 -18.42 -13.80
N TYR A 281 10.36 -17.47 -14.41
CA TYR A 281 10.93 -16.17 -14.76
C TYR A 281 10.12 -15.00 -14.21
N GLU A 282 10.71 -13.82 -14.29
CA GLU A 282 10.16 -12.59 -13.72
C GLU A 282 9.55 -11.69 -14.80
N VAL A 283 8.34 -11.19 -14.53
CA VAL A 283 7.59 -10.28 -15.40
C VAL A 283 7.27 -9.00 -14.63
N VAL A 284 7.73 -7.85 -15.13
CA VAL A 284 7.42 -6.54 -14.58
C VAL A 284 6.07 -6.11 -15.10
N VAL A 285 5.18 -5.72 -14.19
CA VAL A 285 3.83 -5.26 -14.49
C VAL A 285 3.64 -3.80 -14.09
N PRO A 286 2.86 -3.00 -14.85
CA PRO A 286 2.54 -1.63 -14.48
C PRO A 286 1.97 -1.56 -13.07
N GLY A 287 2.53 -0.67 -12.25
CA GLY A 287 2.08 -0.51 -10.87
C GLY A 287 2.73 -1.45 -9.86
N GLY A 288 3.39 -2.54 -10.28
CA GLY A 288 4.07 -3.47 -9.37
C GLY A 288 5.30 -2.85 -8.70
N LEU A 289 5.52 -3.11 -7.41
CA LEU A 289 6.73 -2.70 -6.69
C LEU A 289 7.91 -3.66 -6.89
N VAL A 290 7.60 -4.88 -7.33
CA VAL A 290 8.55 -5.96 -7.65
C VAL A 290 8.04 -6.72 -8.88
N PRO A 291 8.85 -7.57 -9.52
CA PRO A 291 8.36 -8.43 -10.59
C PRO A 291 7.37 -9.51 -10.09
N VAL A 292 6.48 -9.95 -10.98
CA VAL A 292 5.69 -11.18 -10.81
C VAL A 292 6.59 -12.37 -11.15
N LYS A 293 6.64 -13.38 -10.29
CA LYS A 293 7.32 -14.64 -10.59
C LYS A 293 6.34 -15.58 -11.28
N PHE A 294 6.58 -15.88 -12.55
CA PHE A 294 5.73 -16.73 -13.38
C PHE A 294 6.34 -18.13 -13.53
N TYR A 295 5.50 -19.15 -13.36
CA TYR A 295 5.83 -20.57 -13.45
C TYR A 295 5.10 -21.18 -14.67
N PRO A 296 5.76 -21.30 -15.84
CA PRO A 296 5.10 -21.70 -17.09
C PRO A 296 4.43 -23.06 -17.03
N ALA A 297 5.11 -24.08 -16.50
CA ALA A 297 4.57 -25.44 -16.37
C ALA A 297 3.30 -25.54 -15.52
N ARG A 298 3.05 -24.55 -14.65
CA ARG A 298 1.90 -24.51 -13.74
C ARG A 298 0.84 -23.52 -14.16
N ASP A 299 1.08 -22.77 -15.24
CA ASP A 299 0.31 -21.60 -15.64
C ASP A 299 -0.02 -20.69 -14.45
N LEU A 300 1.02 -20.27 -13.72
CA LEU A 300 0.86 -19.57 -12.45
C LEU A 300 1.82 -18.38 -12.32
N GLY A 301 1.28 -17.17 -12.29
CA GLY A 301 1.99 -15.97 -11.84
C GLY A 301 1.74 -15.70 -10.36
N VAL A 302 2.81 -15.48 -9.61
CA VAL A 302 2.79 -15.16 -8.18
C VAL A 302 3.48 -13.82 -7.95
N TYR A 303 2.70 -12.85 -7.45
CA TYR A 303 3.18 -11.55 -7.03
C TYR A 303 3.19 -11.48 -5.50
N ILE A 304 4.33 -11.12 -4.92
CA ILE A 304 4.51 -10.96 -3.47
C ILE A 304 5.07 -9.57 -3.23
N GLU A 305 4.21 -8.63 -2.85
CA GLU A 305 4.59 -7.23 -2.60
C GLU A 305 5.17 -7.07 -1.19
N PRO A 306 6.28 -6.34 -1.04
CA PRO A 306 6.75 -5.91 0.26
C PRO A 306 6.11 -4.58 0.71
N ASN A 307 6.01 -4.36 2.02
CA ASN A 307 5.70 -3.05 2.60
C ASN A 307 6.84 -2.56 3.49
N LEU A 308 6.91 -1.25 3.72
CA LEU A 308 7.73 -0.65 4.77
C LEU A 308 6.86 -0.33 5.99
N TRP A 309 7.08 -1.01 7.11
CA TRP A 309 6.41 -0.64 8.35
C TRP A 309 6.93 0.69 8.86
N MET A 310 6.01 1.61 9.15
CA MET A 310 6.28 2.88 9.81
C MET A 310 5.36 3.07 11.01
N ARG A 311 5.86 3.67 12.09
CA ARG A 311 5.12 3.89 13.33
C ARG A 311 5.04 5.36 13.68
N HIS A 312 3.85 5.86 13.99
CA HIS A 312 3.57 7.29 14.28
C HIS A 312 3.68 7.68 15.75
N PHE A 313 3.39 6.74 16.65
CA PHE A 313 3.52 6.80 18.10
C PHE A 313 3.43 5.37 18.65
#